data_AF-A0A1B8P033-F1
#
_entry.id   AF-A0A1B8P033-F1
#
_cell.length_a   1.000
_cell.length_b   1.000
_cell.length_c   1.000
_cell.angle_alpha   90.00
_cell.angle_beta   90.00
_cell.angle_gamma   90.00
#
_symmetry.space_group_name_H-M   'P 1'
#
loop_
_entity.id
_entity.type
_entity.pdbx_description
1 polymer ?
#
loop_
_entity_poly.entity_id
_entity_poly.type
_entity_poly.pdbx_seq_one_letter_code
_entity_poly.pdbx_strand_id
1 'polypeptide(L)'
;MKLKHLLHPIRSARRIEELEDRVRELEITLRADHQWLAHDPIARALTKRYLCMTIDSWASYAPEAIDQLRDRLRLNPYRQTESIPEGMALVPREITAETGHKVGMIGDFFEHIDESCPECEGAGCDDAQICDLCKGRGRLERPVAVSWTTIKAIHRRVVEIAEGGR
;
A
#
# COMPACT_ATOMS: atom_id res chain seq x y z
N MET A 1 -44.85 -54.20 -7.72
CA MET A 1 -43.44 -53.79 -7.48
C MET A 1 -42.94 -52.82 -8.57
N LYS A 2 -43.54 -51.62 -8.72
CA LYS A 2 -43.15 -50.66 -9.78
C LYS A 2 -43.08 -49.16 -9.37
N LEU A 3 -43.43 -48.79 -8.13
CA LEU A 3 -43.34 -47.38 -7.70
C LEU A 3 -41.90 -46.91 -7.39
N LYS A 4 -41.04 -47.80 -6.85
CA LYS A 4 -39.69 -47.42 -6.40
C LYS A 4 -38.80 -46.91 -7.55
N HIS A 5 -38.99 -47.45 -8.76
CA HIS A 5 -38.24 -47.04 -9.96
C HIS A 5 -38.67 -45.70 -10.54
N LEU A 6 -39.91 -45.24 -10.27
CA LEU A 6 -40.41 -43.94 -10.69
C LEU A 6 -40.11 -42.84 -9.65
N LEU A 7 -40.05 -43.21 -8.37
CA LEU A 7 -39.68 -42.32 -7.28
C LEU A 7 -38.23 -41.82 -7.35
N HIS A 8 -37.31 -42.62 -7.90
CA HIS A 8 -35.90 -42.24 -8.02
C HIS A 8 -35.66 -41.14 -9.08
N PRO A 9 -36.17 -41.25 -10.33
CA PRO A 9 -36.15 -40.20 -11.34
C PRO A 9 -36.81 -38.89 -10.88
N ILE A 10 -37.95 -38.97 -10.18
CA ILE A 10 -38.67 -37.80 -9.68
C ILE A 10 -37.86 -37.10 -8.58
N ARG A 11 -37.26 -37.87 -7.65
CA ARG A 11 -36.37 -37.32 -6.63
C ARG A 11 -35.11 -36.70 -7.23
N SER A 12 -34.55 -37.29 -8.28
CA SER A 12 -33.39 -36.70 -8.97
C SER A 12 -33.77 -35.42 -9.72
N ALA A 13 -34.92 -35.37 -10.39
CA ALA A 13 -35.39 -34.17 -11.08
C ALA A 13 -35.63 -33.02 -10.10
N ARG A 14 -36.33 -33.28 -8.99
CA ARG A 14 -36.57 -32.27 -7.95
C ARG A 14 -35.26 -31.76 -7.32
N ARG A 15 -34.28 -32.65 -7.13
CA ARG A 15 -32.96 -32.27 -6.61
C ARG A 15 -32.17 -31.41 -7.60
N ILE A 16 -32.33 -31.62 -8.91
CA ILE A 16 -31.70 -30.78 -9.93
C ILE A 16 -32.31 -29.38 -9.89
N GLU A 17 -33.64 -29.28 -9.84
CA GLU A 17 -34.35 -28.00 -9.71
C GLU A 17 -33.92 -27.22 -8.45
N GLU A 18 -33.87 -27.89 -7.30
CA GLU A 18 -33.37 -27.31 -6.03
C GLU A 18 -31.90 -26.81 -6.15
N LEU A 19 -31.05 -27.50 -6.92
CA LEU A 19 -29.66 -27.09 -7.11
C LEU A 19 -29.53 -25.92 -8.09
N GLU A 20 -30.34 -25.88 -9.14
CA GLU A 20 -30.40 -24.76 -10.07
C GLU A 20 -30.86 -23.48 -9.38
N ASP A 21 -31.88 -23.56 -8.51
CA ASP A 21 -32.34 -22.43 -7.70
C ASP A 21 -31.22 -21.90 -6.80
N ARG A 22 -30.48 -22.80 -6.13
CA ARG A 22 -29.35 -22.40 -5.29
C ARG A 22 -28.22 -21.75 -6.07
N VAL A 23 -27.95 -22.21 -7.30
CA VAL A 23 -26.95 -21.56 -8.17
C VAL A 23 -27.42 -20.17 -8.60
N ARG A 24 -28.72 -20.01 -8.93
CA ARG A 24 -29.31 -18.70 -9.24
C ARG A 24 -29.19 -17.73 -8.07
N GLU A 25 -29.51 -18.17 -6.85
CA GLU A 25 -29.37 -17.35 -5.64
C GLU A 25 -27.92 -16.92 -5.41
N LEU A 26 -26.96 -17.85 -5.53
CA LEU A 26 -25.54 -17.54 -5.40
C LEU A 26 -25.06 -16.52 -6.44
N GLU A 27 -25.56 -16.60 -7.68
CA GLU A 27 -25.25 -15.61 -8.72
C GLU A 27 -25.73 -14.21 -8.34
N ILE A 28 -26.96 -14.11 -7.84
CA ILE A 28 -27.56 -12.83 -7.39
C ILE A 28 -26.72 -12.24 -6.25
N THR A 29 -26.37 -13.03 -5.24
CA THR A 29 -25.54 -12.58 -4.11
C THR A 29 -24.16 -12.11 -4.58
N LEU A 30 -23.46 -12.88 -5.41
CA LEU A 30 -22.14 -12.51 -5.93
C LEU A 30 -22.17 -11.20 -6.72
N ARG A 31 -23.23 -10.97 -7.50
CA ARG A 31 -23.42 -9.71 -8.25
C ARG A 31 -23.70 -8.53 -7.31
N ALA A 32 -24.52 -8.73 -6.28
CA ALA A 32 -24.82 -7.71 -5.28
C ALA A 32 -23.55 -7.31 -4.50
N ASP A 33 -22.79 -8.30 -4.00
CA ASP A 33 -21.53 -8.05 -3.29
C ASP A 33 -20.51 -7.33 -4.17
N HIS A 34 -20.45 -7.68 -5.46
CA HIS A 34 -19.55 -7.02 -6.41
C HIS A 34 -19.88 -5.54 -6.61
N GLN A 35 -21.16 -5.13 -6.55
CA GLN A 35 -21.53 -3.72 -6.66
C GLN A 35 -20.90 -2.88 -5.54
N TRP A 36 -20.77 -3.44 -4.33
CA TRP A 36 -20.13 -2.78 -3.19
C TRP A 36 -18.60 -2.78 -3.26
N LEU A 37 -18.01 -3.65 -4.10
CA LEU A 37 -16.56 -3.82 -4.27
C LEU A 37 -16.08 -3.37 -5.66
N ALA A 38 -16.87 -2.56 -6.39
CA ALA A 38 -16.66 -2.28 -7.81
C ALA A 38 -15.30 -1.66 -8.16
N HIS A 39 -14.65 -0.99 -7.20
CA HIS A 39 -13.34 -0.37 -7.36
C HIS A 39 -12.17 -1.27 -6.92
N ASP A 40 -12.43 -2.42 -6.31
CA ASP A 40 -11.39 -3.36 -5.91
C ASP A 40 -11.04 -4.30 -7.08
N PRO A 41 -9.80 -4.26 -7.59
CA PRO A 41 -9.38 -5.07 -8.74
C PRO A 41 -9.35 -6.57 -8.43
N ILE A 42 -9.12 -6.96 -7.18
CA ILE A 42 -9.11 -8.36 -6.71
C ILE A 42 -10.54 -8.87 -6.65
N ALA A 43 -11.45 -8.12 -6.03
CA ALA A 43 -12.87 -8.48 -5.95
C ALA A 43 -13.47 -8.65 -7.35
N ARG A 44 -13.19 -7.72 -8.27
CA ARG A 44 -13.64 -7.82 -9.67
C ARG A 44 -13.14 -9.09 -10.37
N ALA A 45 -11.87 -9.44 -10.18
CA ALA A 45 -11.28 -10.62 -10.80
C ALA A 45 -11.87 -11.93 -10.25
N LEU A 46 -12.11 -11.99 -8.93
CA LEU A 46 -12.73 -13.14 -8.27
C LEU A 46 -14.20 -13.30 -8.68
N THR A 47 -14.99 -12.23 -8.64
CA THR A 47 -16.39 -12.24 -9.08
C THR A 47 -16.50 -12.73 -10.52
N LYS A 48 -15.66 -12.20 -11.43
CA LYS A 48 -15.66 -12.64 -12.84
C LYS A 48 -15.41 -14.15 -12.96
N ARG A 49 -14.45 -14.69 -12.21
CA ARG A 49 -14.17 -16.14 -12.21
C ARG A 49 -15.37 -16.95 -11.74
N TYR A 50 -15.98 -16.56 -10.62
CA TYR A 50 -17.12 -17.29 -10.05
C TYR A 50 -18.34 -17.25 -10.95
N LEU A 51 -18.69 -16.09 -11.51
CA LEU A 51 -19.79 -15.97 -12.46
C LEU A 51 -19.55 -16.78 -13.73
N CYS A 52 -18.32 -16.85 -14.24
CA CYS A 52 -18.03 -17.69 -15.40
C CYS A 52 -18.21 -19.20 -15.13
N MET A 53 -18.11 -19.64 -13.87
CA MET A 53 -18.35 -21.04 -13.49
C MET A 53 -19.84 -21.38 -13.37
N THR A 54 -20.74 -20.39 -13.33
CA THR A 54 -22.20 -20.61 -13.29
C THR A 54 -22.87 -20.54 -14.66
N ILE A 55 -22.10 -20.32 -15.73
CA ILE A 55 -22.64 -20.26 -17.11
C ILE A 55 -22.89 -21.69 -17.64
N ASP A 56 -24.02 -21.90 -18.30
CA ASP A 56 -24.45 -23.19 -18.86
C ASP A 56 -23.45 -23.83 -19.85
N SER A 57 -22.52 -23.04 -20.41
CA SER A 57 -21.50 -23.47 -21.35
C SER A 57 -20.19 -23.94 -20.67
N TRP A 58 -20.30 -24.69 -19.57
CA TRP A 58 -19.12 -25.21 -18.84
C TRP A 58 -18.11 -25.94 -19.73
N ALA A 59 -18.57 -26.63 -20.78
CA ALA A 59 -17.73 -27.34 -21.75
C ALA A 59 -16.83 -26.40 -22.57
N SER A 60 -17.21 -25.13 -22.70
CA SER A 60 -16.47 -24.10 -23.44
C SER A 60 -15.61 -23.23 -22.51
N TYR A 61 -15.79 -23.35 -21.20
CA TYR A 61 -15.07 -22.56 -20.21
C TYR A 61 -13.82 -23.30 -19.72
N ALA A 62 -12.65 -22.83 -20.17
CA ALA A 62 -11.37 -23.21 -19.60
C ALA A 62 -10.95 -22.11 -18.59
N PRO A 63 -11.19 -22.28 -17.28
CA PRO A 63 -10.73 -21.30 -16.29
C PRO A 63 -9.21 -21.18 -16.31
N GLU A 64 -8.69 -19.96 -16.13
CA GLU A 64 -7.30 -19.74 -15.73
C GLU A 64 -6.96 -20.67 -14.54
N ALA A 65 -5.77 -21.26 -14.53
CA ALA A 65 -5.34 -22.06 -13.40
C ALA A 65 -5.36 -21.21 -12.11
N ILE A 66 -5.81 -21.78 -10.99
CA ILE A 66 -5.98 -21.01 -9.75
C ILE A 66 -4.67 -20.37 -9.29
N ASP A 67 -3.54 -21.02 -9.54
CA ASP A 67 -2.22 -20.52 -9.18
C ASP A 67 -1.80 -19.32 -10.03
N GLN A 68 -2.08 -19.35 -11.34
CA GLN A 68 -1.85 -18.22 -12.25
C GLN A 68 -2.70 -17.00 -11.85
N LEU A 69 -3.98 -17.23 -11.52
CA LEU A 69 -4.87 -16.19 -11.01
C LEU A 69 -4.31 -15.57 -9.72
N ARG A 70 -3.89 -16.42 -8.76
CA ARG A 70 -3.34 -15.98 -7.47
C ARG A 70 -2.06 -15.18 -7.66
N ASP A 71 -1.16 -15.61 -8.54
CA ASP A 71 0.08 -14.88 -8.84
C ASP A 71 -0.21 -13.51 -9.47
N ARG A 72 -1.12 -13.48 -10.46
CA ARG A 72 -1.53 -12.23 -11.12
C ARG A 72 -2.17 -11.24 -10.16
N LEU A 73 -2.93 -11.72 -9.17
CA LEU A 73 -3.55 -10.92 -8.12
C LEU A 73 -2.66 -10.69 -6.89
N ARG A 74 -1.42 -11.21 -6.88
CA ARG A 74 -0.51 -11.16 -5.73
C ARG A 74 -1.09 -11.77 -4.44
N LEU A 75 -1.94 -12.78 -4.59
CA LEU A 75 -2.58 -13.54 -3.50
C LEU A 75 -1.90 -14.88 -3.20
N ASN A 76 -0.81 -15.22 -3.88
CA ASN A 76 -0.14 -16.51 -3.69
C ASN A 76 0.69 -16.51 -2.39
N PRO A 77 0.32 -17.30 -1.36
CA PRO A 77 1.05 -17.36 -0.10
C PRO A 77 2.39 -18.11 -0.22
N TYR A 78 2.59 -18.87 -1.30
CA TYR A 78 3.82 -19.61 -1.58
C TYR A 78 4.76 -18.86 -2.53
N ARG A 79 4.30 -17.73 -3.09
CA ARG A 79 5.21 -16.81 -3.77
C ARG A 79 6.19 -16.33 -2.70
N GLN A 80 7.48 -16.46 -2.96
CA GLN A 80 8.48 -15.78 -2.15
C GLN A 80 8.21 -14.29 -2.25
N THR A 81 7.44 -13.76 -1.32
CA THR A 81 7.52 -12.35 -0.98
C THR A 81 8.96 -12.17 -0.56
N GLU A 82 9.72 -11.32 -1.24
CA GLU A 82 11.04 -10.94 -0.77
C GLU A 82 10.86 -10.52 0.69
N SER A 83 11.34 -11.37 1.60
CA SER A 83 11.19 -11.13 3.02
C SER A 83 12.07 -9.94 3.30
N ILE A 84 11.46 -8.82 3.68
CA ILE A 84 12.19 -7.64 4.12
C ILE A 84 13.05 -8.10 5.31
N PRO A 85 14.38 -8.00 5.24
CA PRO A 85 15.24 -8.40 6.34
C PRO A 85 14.83 -7.71 7.65
N GLU A 86 15.09 -8.36 8.78
CA GLU A 86 14.78 -7.78 10.09
C GLU A 86 15.48 -6.42 10.25
N GLY A 87 14.71 -5.42 10.69
CA GLY A 87 15.17 -4.03 10.81
C GLY A 87 15.17 -3.22 9.51
N MET A 88 14.73 -3.79 8.38
CA MET A 88 14.55 -3.05 7.13
C MET A 88 13.07 -2.71 6.86
N ALA A 89 12.84 -1.69 6.04
CA ALA A 89 11.52 -1.30 5.56
C ALA A 89 11.56 -1.02 4.06
N LEU A 90 10.47 -1.29 3.36
CA LEU A 90 10.29 -0.84 1.97
C LEU A 90 9.96 0.64 1.98
N VAL A 91 10.78 1.41 1.25
CA VAL A 91 10.56 2.85 1.02
C VAL A 91 10.30 3.10 -0.46
N PRO A 92 9.48 4.10 -0.82
CA PRO A 92 9.24 4.43 -2.22
C PRO A 92 10.52 5.00 -2.86
N ARG A 93 10.70 4.79 -4.17
CA ARG A 93 11.81 5.39 -4.92
C ARG A 93 11.77 6.91 -4.93
N GLU A 94 10.55 7.47 -4.94
CA GLU A 94 10.31 8.90 -4.96
C GLU A 94 9.32 9.29 -3.86
N ILE A 95 9.62 10.41 -3.19
CA ILE A 95 8.72 11.04 -2.22
C ILE A 95 8.17 12.33 -2.81
N THR A 96 6.85 12.49 -2.74
CA THR A 96 6.15 13.63 -3.34
C THR A 96 5.17 14.27 -2.35
N ALA A 97 4.66 15.45 -2.68
CA ALA A 97 3.67 16.11 -1.83
C ALA A 97 2.30 15.45 -1.96
N GLU A 98 1.98 14.96 -3.16
CA GLU A 98 0.71 14.32 -3.54
C GLU A 98 0.53 12.96 -2.86
N THR A 99 1.64 12.32 -2.50
CA THR A 99 1.68 11.05 -1.76
C THR A 99 1.74 11.25 -0.25
N GLY A 100 1.60 12.49 0.25
CA GLY A 100 1.50 12.81 1.68
C GLY A 100 2.84 12.90 2.43
N HIS A 101 3.95 12.48 1.84
CA HIS A 101 5.27 12.47 2.49
C HIS A 101 5.73 13.86 2.94
N LYS A 102 5.44 14.90 2.14
CA LYS A 102 5.81 16.27 2.52
C LYS A 102 5.17 16.71 3.82
N VAL A 103 3.89 16.40 4.02
CA VAL A 103 3.15 16.78 5.24
C VAL A 103 3.70 16.04 6.44
N GLY A 104 4.09 14.77 6.27
CA GLY A 104 4.64 13.95 7.35
C GLY A 104 6.12 14.14 7.66
N MET A 105 6.82 15.07 7.00
CA MET A 105 8.26 15.31 7.22
C MET A 105 8.61 16.80 7.40
N ILE A 106 7.74 17.71 6.97
CA ILE A 106 8.02 19.14 7.04
C ILE A 106 7.96 19.60 8.50
N GLY A 107 9.04 20.23 8.97
CA GLY A 107 9.14 20.68 10.36
C GLY A 107 9.63 19.61 11.34
N ASP A 108 10.02 18.42 10.87
CA ASP A 108 10.67 17.40 11.72
C ASP A 108 12.20 17.50 11.69
N PHE A 109 12.75 18.03 10.60
CA PHE A 109 14.19 18.13 10.37
C PHE A 109 14.67 19.58 10.54
N PHE A 110 15.63 19.77 11.44
CA PHE A 110 16.30 21.04 11.65
C PHE A 110 17.81 20.85 11.70
N GLU A 111 18.53 21.83 11.16
CA GLU A 111 19.97 21.98 11.35
C GLU A 111 20.22 23.18 12.26
N HIS A 112 21.14 23.02 13.21
CA HIS A 112 21.58 24.12 14.04
C HIS A 112 22.73 24.83 13.32
N ILE A 113 22.51 26.10 12.98
CA ILE A 113 23.55 26.93 12.39
C ILE A 113 24.05 27.93 13.42
N ASP A 114 25.35 28.15 13.41
CA ASP A 114 26.00 29.22 14.15
C ASP A 114 26.08 30.45 13.27
N GLU A 115 25.40 31.52 13.67
CA GLU A 115 25.47 32.82 13.02
C GLU A 115 26.12 33.85 13.94
N SER A 116 26.88 34.78 13.37
CA SER A 116 27.49 35.87 14.14
C SER A 116 26.40 36.65 14.86
N CYS A 117 26.63 36.95 16.14
CA CYS A 117 25.69 37.73 16.92
C CYS A 117 25.54 39.12 16.30
N PRO A 118 24.33 39.57 15.94
CA PRO A 118 24.13 40.85 15.29
C PRO A 118 24.39 42.04 16.23
N GLU A 119 24.33 41.85 17.56
CA GLU A 119 24.53 42.93 18.53
C GLU A 119 26.00 43.24 18.81
N CYS A 120 26.87 42.24 18.77
CA CYS A 120 28.32 42.42 18.97
C CYS A 120 29.13 42.14 17.71
N GLU A 121 28.47 41.92 16.58
CA GLU A 121 29.06 41.62 15.27
C GLU A 121 30.07 40.46 15.30
N GLY A 122 29.87 39.49 16.19
CA GLY A 122 30.80 38.36 16.34
C GLY A 122 31.97 38.61 17.30
N ALA A 123 32.14 39.82 17.83
CA ALA A 123 33.27 40.16 18.71
C ALA A 123 33.24 39.41 20.04
N GLY A 124 32.05 39.03 20.53
CA GLY A 124 31.92 38.47 21.87
C GLY A 124 32.26 39.52 22.93
N CYS A 125 32.67 39.07 24.12
CA CYS A 125 32.92 39.94 25.27
C CYS A 125 34.22 39.57 25.96
N ASP A 126 35.01 40.59 26.31
CA ASP A 126 35.87 40.56 27.49
C ASP A 126 35.10 41.19 28.66
N ASP A 127 35.41 40.77 29.89
CA ASP A 127 34.65 40.91 31.16
C ASP A 127 33.95 42.25 31.49
N ALA A 128 34.18 43.32 30.72
CA ALA A 128 33.63 44.67 30.92
C ALA A 128 32.35 44.99 30.11
N GLN A 129 32.04 44.29 29.01
CA GLN A 129 30.78 44.45 28.27
C GLN A 129 30.24 43.11 27.79
N ILE A 130 29.35 42.51 28.58
CA ILE A 130 28.68 41.26 28.19
C ILE A 130 27.49 41.58 27.27
N CYS A 131 27.56 41.18 25.99
CA CYS A 131 26.45 41.20 25.03
C CYS A 131 25.27 40.38 25.58
N ASP A 132 24.12 41.03 25.69
CA ASP A 132 22.92 40.43 26.29
C ASP A 132 22.29 39.35 25.41
N LEU A 133 22.44 39.42 24.09
CA LEU A 133 21.86 38.46 23.17
C LEU A 133 22.63 37.15 23.09
N CYS A 134 23.96 37.19 22.91
CA CYS A 134 24.79 35.99 22.81
C CYS A 134 25.47 35.57 24.10
N LYS A 135 25.24 36.31 25.20
CA LYS A 135 25.87 36.10 26.52
C LYS A 135 27.40 35.95 26.43
N GLY A 136 28.00 36.74 25.54
CA GLY A 136 29.43 36.76 25.27
C GLY A 136 30.03 35.64 24.46
N ARG A 137 29.21 34.80 23.82
CA ARG A 137 29.71 33.78 22.88
C ARG A 137 30.16 34.34 21.53
N GLY A 138 29.75 35.55 21.16
CA GLY A 138 29.94 36.12 19.82
C GLY A 138 29.07 35.46 18.73
N ARG A 139 28.47 34.31 19.00
CA ARG A 139 27.64 33.54 18.06
C ARG A 139 26.30 33.16 18.67
N LEU A 140 25.30 33.04 17.81
CA LEU A 140 23.97 32.54 18.13
C LEU A 140 23.75 31.22 17.39
N GLU A 141 23.26 30.23 18.12
CA GLU A 141 22.86 28.95 17.55
C GLU A 141 21.36 28.99 17.30
N ARG A 142 20.94 28.78 16.04
CA ARG A 142 19.53 28.80 15.66
C ARG A 142 19.15 27.55 14.87
N PRO A 143 18.00 26.91 15.19
CA PRO A 143 17.47 25.85 14.36
C PRO A 143 16.89 26.42 13.06
N VAL A 144 17.33 25.87 11.94
CA VAL A 144 16.81 26.16 10.59
C VAL A 144 16.21 24.90 10.03
N ALA A 145 14.94 24.99 9.61
CA ALA A 145 14.23 23.85 9.04
C ALA A 145 14.88 23.39 7.74
N VAL A 146 15.09 22.08 7.59
CA VAL A 146 15.63 21.49 6.37
C VAL A 146 14.57 21.58 5.28
N SER A 147 14.96 22.13 4.12
CA SER A 147 14.03 22.37 3.01
C SER A 147 13.50 21.05 2.43
N TRP A 148 12.25 21.05 1.95
CA TRP A 148 11.67 19.90 1.23
C TRP A 148 12.53 19.43 0.05
N THR A 149 13.16 20.37 -0.65
CA THR A 149 14.09 20.08 -1.74
C THR A 149 15.33 19.31 -1.26
N THR A 150 15.89 19.68 -0.10
CA THR A 150 17.01 18.97 0.52
C THR A 150 16.59 17.58 0.98
N ILE A 151 15.44 17.44 1.63
CA ILE A 151 14.89 16.15 2.07
C ILE A 151 14.75 15.19 0.87
N LYS A 152 14.20 15.66 -0.25
CA LYS A 152 14.10 14.86 -1.50
C LYS A 152 15.46 14.44 -2.05
N ALA A 153 16.47 15.31 -1.98
CA ALA A 153 17.81 15.00 -2.47
C ALA A 153 18.48 13.92 -1.62
N ILE A 154 18.35 14.01 -0.29
CA ILE A 154 18.84 12.99 0.65
C ILE A 154 18.14 11.65 0.40
N HIS A 155 16.80 11.65 0.29
CA HIS A 155 16.02 10.43 0.00
C HIS A 155 16.47 9.76 -1.30
N ARG A 156 16.63 10.54 -2.37
CA ARG A 156 17.12 10.02 -3.65
C ARG A 156 18.49 9.38 -3.51
N ARG A 157 19.39 9.99 -2.74
CA ARG A 157 20.73 9.43 -2.51
C ARG A 157 20.67 8.10 -1.75
N VAL A 158 19.78 7.97 -0.76
CA VAL A 158 19.54 6.71 -0.05
C VAL A 158 19.06 5.62 -1.00
N VAL A 159 18.12 5.94 -1.88
CA VAL A 159 17.60 5.01 -2.91
C VAL A 159 18.70 4.59 -3.88
N GLU A 160 19.50 5.53 -4.39
CA GLU A 160 20.63 5.23 -5.28
C GLU A 160 21.64 4.25 -4.65
N ILE A 161 21.96 4.45 -3.38
CA ILE A 161 22.86 3.55 -2.64
C ILE A 161 22.24 2.16 -2.50
N ALA A 162 20.96 2.10 -2.13
CA ALA A 162 20.24 0.83 -1.97
C ALA A 162 20.10 0.04 -3.28
N GLU A 163 19.97 0.71 -4.41
CA GLU A 163 19.87 0.08 -5.74
C GLU A 163 21.22 -0.31 -6.36
N GLY A 164 22.34 -0.15 -5.62
CA GLY A 164 23.66 -0.59 -6.05
C GLY A 164 24.50 0.49 -6.74
N GLY A 165 24.27 1.77 -6.41
CA GLY A 165 25.13 2.87 -6.82
C GLY A 165 26.55 2.71 -6.27
N ARG A 166 27.50 2.42 -7.18
CA ARG A 166 28.95 2.54 -6.95
C ARG A 166 29.34 3.95 -6.49
#